data_AF-A0A1H3SPD0-F1
#
_entry.id   AF-A0A1H3SPD0-F1
#
_cell.length_a   1.000
_cell.length_b   1.000
_cell.length_c   1.000
_cell.angle_alpha   90.00
_cell.angle_beta   90.00
_cell.angle_gamma   90.00
#
_symmetry.space_group_name_H-M   'P 1'
#
loop_
_entity.id
_entity.type
_entity.pdbx_description
1 polymer ?
#
loop_
_entity_poly.entity_id
_entity_poly.type
_entity_poly.pdbx_seq_one_letter_code
_entity_poly.pdbx_strand_id
1 'polypeptide(L)'
;MIGIPRRTYTRWIAEQRAGNPPKGPWPAPVVEKYAQDWPARGHRKIHASMRVDGYDVSASTVERAMWRRNLLQPVEYQAQRRELTSARQAAFADPPTRPNQV
;
A
#
# COMPACT_ATOMS: atom_id res chain seq x y z
N MET A 1 -20.15 -38.60 -9.82
CA MET A 1 -20.98 -37.41 -9.52
C MET A 1 -20.15 -36.49 -8.65
N ILE A 2 -20.01 -35.19 -8.98
CA ILE A 2 -18.98 -34.25 -8.45
C ILE A 2 -19.20 -33.88 -6.95
N GLY A 3 -19.97 -34.66 -6.19
CA GLY A 3 -20.31 -34.37 -4.78
C GLY A 3 -21.17 -33.12 -4.55
N ILE A 4 -21.56 -32.40 -5.61
CA ILE A 4 -22.36 -31.18 -5.51
C ILE A 4 -23.85 -31.51 -5.48
N PRO A 5 -24.62 -31.04 -4.48
CA PRO A 5 -26.07 -31.18 -4.46
C PRO A 5 -26.74 -30.59 -5.70
N ARG A 6 -27.76 -31.28 -6.24
CA ARG A 6 -28.48 -30.88 -7.47
C ARG A 6 -29.06 -29.45 -7.39
N ARG A 7 -29.51 -29.03 -6.22
CA ARG A 7 -30.01 -27.66 -5.96
C ARG A 7 -28.92 -26.60 -6.19
N THR A 8 -27.70 -26.85 -5.73
CA THR A 8 -26.57 -25.93 -5.90
C THR A 8 -26.18 -25.82 -7.37
N TYR A 9 -26.10 -26.96 -8.06
CA TYR A 9 -25.79 -27.01 -9.49
C TYR A 9 -26.81 -26.24 -10.34
N THR A 10 -28.10 -26.48 -10.10
CA THR A 10 -29.18 -25.81 -10.85
C THR A 10 -29.23 -24.31 -10.58
N ARG A 11 -28.99 -23.85 -9.33
CA ARG A 11 -28.86 -22.42 -9.01
C ARG A 11 -27.70 -21.78 -9.75
N TRP A 12 -26.51 -22.39 -9.74
CA TRP A 12 -25.34 -21.83 -10.42
C TRP A 12 -25.53 -21.74 -11.94
N ILE A 13 -26.11 -22.77 -12.56
CA ILE A 13 -26.43 -22.74 -13.99
C ILE A 13 -27.45 -21.63 -14.31
N ALA A 14 -28.45 -21.43 -13.45
CA ALA A 14 -29.42 -20.34 -13.61
C ALA A 14 -28.77 -18.95 -13.49
N GLU A 15 -27.90 -18.74 -12.49
CA GLU A 15 -27.16 -17.48 -12.30
C GLU A 15 -26.22 -17.18 -13.49
N GLN A 16 -25.52 -18.21 -14.00
CA GLN A 16 -24.66 -18.08 -15.18
C GLN A 16 -25.46 -17.75 -16.44
N ARG A 17 -26.60 -18.41 -16.67
CA ARG A 17 -27.50 -18.12 -17.81
C ARG A 17 -28.14 -16.75 -17.73
N ALA A 18 -28.38 -16.24 -16.53
CA ALA A 18 -28.89 -14.88 -16.31
C ALA A 18 -27.81 -13.80 -16.57
N GLY A 19 -26.54 -14.18 -16.79
CA GLY A 19 -25.45 -13.25 -17.01
C GLY A 19 -25.04 -12.48 -15.75
N ASN A 20 -25.41 -12.97 -14.55
CA ASN A 20 -25.02 -12.33 -13.32
C ASN A 20 -23.50 -12.42 -13.16
N PRO A 21 -22.79 -11.28 -13.00
CA PRO A 21 -21.36 -11.31 -12.80
C PRO A 21 -21.05 -12.07 -11.49
N PRO A 22 -19.93 -12.82 -11.44
CA PRO A 22 -19.47 -13.39 -10.18
C PRO A 22 -19.25 -12.26 -9.17
N LYS A 23 -19.36 -12.58 -7.88
CA LYS A 23 -19.14 -11.61 -6.81
C LYS A 23 -17.78 -10.93 -7.01
N GLY A 24 -17.82 -9.64 -7.32
CA GLY A 24 -16.62 -8.83 -7.55
C GLY A 24 -15.87 -8.53 -6.25
N PRO A 25 -14.64 -8.02 -6.36
CA PRO A 25 -13.91 -7.50 -5.20
C PRO A 25 -14.70 -6.35 -4.57
N TRP A 26 -14.66 -6.26 -3.25
CA TRP A 26 -15.22 -5.10 -2.54
C TRP A 26 -14.53 -3.81 -3.01
N PRO A 27 -15.27 -2.69 -3.14
CA PRO A 27 -14.70 -1.44 -3.59
C PRO A 27 -13.56 -1.01 -2.65
N ALA A 28 -12.42 -0.65 -3.24
CA ALA A 28 -11.28 -0.11 -2.51
C ALA A 28 -11.36 1.42 -2.49
N PRO A 29 -10.88 2.08 -1.42
CA PRO A 29 -10.79 3.53 -1.40
C PRO A 29 -9.82 4.05 -2.47
N VAL A 30 -10.13 5.21 -3.04
CA VAL A 30 -9.37 5.88 -4.11
C VAL A 30 -8.16 6.59 -3.53
N VAL A 31 -7.20 5.83 -3.02
CA VAL A 31 -5.99 6.34 -2.34
C VAL A 31 -4.92 6.76 -3.36
N GLU A 32 -4.95 6.16 -4.55
CA GLU A 32 -3.97 6.33 -5.62
C GLU A 32 -3.89 7.78 -6.10
N LYS A 33 -5.04 8.44 -6.24
CA LYS A 33 -5.10 9.85 -6.65
C LYS A 33 -4.30 10.73 -5.69
N TYR A 34 -4.56 10.60 -4.39
CA TYR A 34 -3.86 11.37 -3.36
C TYR A 34 -2.37 11.05 -3.29
N ALA A 35 -2.01 9.78 -3.46
CA ALA A 35 -0.61 9.35 -3.46
C ALA A 35 0.14 9.86 -4.70
N GLN A 36 -0.53 9.94 -5.86
CA GLN A 36 0.05 10.48 -7.09
C GLN A 36 0.20 12.00 -7.04
N ASP A 37 -0.80 12.69 -6.50
CA ASP A 37 -0.76 14.14 -6.33
C ASP A 37 0.31 14.55 -5.28
N TRP A 38 0.59 13.68 -4.31
CA TRP A 38 1.51 13.97 -3.19
C TRP A 38 2.42 12.79 -2.84
N PRO A 39 3.39 12.43 -3.71
CA PRO A 39 4.17 11.19 -3.57
C PRO A 39 5.05 11.13 -2.33
N ALA A 40 5.44 12.27 -1.76
CA ALA A 40 6.25 12.33 -0.54
C ALA A 40 5.42 12.20 0.77
N ARG A 41 4.09 12.13 0.69
CA ARG A 41 3.22 12.05 1.88
C ARG A 41 2.98 10.61 2.28
N GLY A 42 3.25 10.30 3.56
CA GLY A 42 2.88 9.01 4.14
C GLY A 42 1.37 8.85 4.39
N HIS A 43 0.95 7.62 4.70
CA HIS A 43 -0.48 7.25 4.82
C HIS A 43 -1.28 8.14 5.79
N ARG A 44 -0.70 8.60 6.89
CA ARG A 44 -1.41 9.46 7.86
C ARG A 44 -1.79 10.82 7.28
N LYS A 45 -0.92 11.42 6.46
CA LYS A 45 -1.18 12.70 5.80
C LYS A 45 -2.20 12.55 4.67
N ILE A 46 -2.13 11.45 3.93
CA ILE A 46 -3.13 11.11 2.92
C ILE A 46 -4.49 10.88 3.56
N HIS A 47 -4.56 10.10 4.63
CA HIS A 47 -5.78 9.91 5.42
C HIS A 47 -6.38 11.25 5.90
N ALA A 48 -5.54 12.16 6.42
CA ALA A 48 -6.02 13.49 6.82
C ALA A 48 -6.59 14.28 5.63
N SER A 49 -5.98 14.19 4.44
CA SER A 49 -6.47 14.85 3.23
C SER A 49 -7.83 14.25 2.80
N MET A 50 -7.93 12.93 2.75
CA MET A 50 -9.17 12.21 2.45
C MET A 50 -10.30 12.55 3.44
N ARG A 51 -9.97 12.71 4.73
CA ARG A 51 -10.97 13.11 5.74
C ARG A 51 -11.50 14.51 5.50
N VAL A 52 -10.63 15.45 5.10
CA VAL A 52 -11.05 16.83 4.75
C VAL A 52 -11.97 16.82 3.53
N ASP A 53 -11.69 15.93 2.57
CA ASP A 53 -12.50 15.76 1.36
C ASP A 53 -13.78 14.90 1.58
N GLY A 54 -14.08 14.54 2.83
CA GLY A 54 -15.34 13.88 3.23
C GLY A 54 -15.36 12.36 3.13
N TYR A 55 -14.22 11.70 2.94
CA TYR A 55 -14.15 10.23 2.91
C TYR A 55 -14.17 9.63 4.32
N ASP A 56 -15.08 8.67 4.54
CA ASP A 56 -15.15 7.88 5.78
C ASP A 56 -14.27 6.63 5.68
N VAL A 57 -12.97 6.80 5.92
CA VAL A 57 -11.99 5.71 5.94
C VAL A 57 -11.07 5.82 7.15
N SER A 58 -10.72 4.68 7.75
CA SER A 58 -9.74 4.66 8.84
C SER A 58 -8.31 4.79 8.33
N ALA A 59 -7.41 5.33 9.16
CA ALA A 59 -5.98 5.44 8.83
C ALA A 59 -5.34 4.09 8.45
N SER A 60 -5.73 2.99 9.13
CA SER A 60 -5.23 1.65 8.83
C SER A 60 -5.75 1.10 7.49
N THR A 61 -6.93 1.54 7.05
CA THR A 61 -7.45 1.20 5.71
C THR A 61 -6.63 1.88 4.63
N VAL A 62 -6.27 3.16 4.83
CA VAL A 62 -5.39 3.90 3.92
C VAL A 62 -4.00 3.26 3.87
N GLU A 63 -3.43 2.92 5.03
CA GLU A 63 -2.15 2.21 5.13
C GLU A 63 -2.16 0.90 4.33
N ARG A 64 -3.14 0.01 4.56
CA ARG A 64 -3.27 -1.26 3.82
C ARG A 64 -3.46 -1.03 2.32
N ALA A 65 -4.19 0.01 1.92
CA ALA A 65 -4.39 0.33 0.52
C ALA A 65 -3.08 0.78 -0.15
N MET A 66 -2.29 1.61 0.52
CA MET A 66 -0.97 2.04 0.02
C MET A 66 0.05 0.89 0.01
N TRP A 67 0.04 0.05 1.04
CA TRP A 67 0.94 -1.11 1.15
C TRP A 67 0.72 -2.11 0.00
N ARG A 68 -0.54 -2.46 -0.30
CA ARG A 68 -0.88 -3.35 -1.43
C ARG A 68 -0.39 -2.86 -2.80
N ARG A 69 -0.09 -1.57 -2.90
CA ARG A 69 0.33 -0.89 -4.13
C ARG A 69 1.80 -0.48 -4.11
N ASN A 70 2.55 -0.92 -3.10
CA ASN A 70 3.96 -0.59 -2.93
C ASN A 70 4.23 0.94 -2.85
N LEU A 71 3.32 1.70 -2.23
CA LEU A 71 3.40 3.16 -2.08
C LEU A 71 3.98 3.59 -0.72
N LEU A 72 4.34 2.64 0.14
CA LEU A 72 4.97 2.90 1.43
C LEU A 72 6.40 2.38 1.43
N GLN A 73 7.27 3.11 2.11
CA GLN A 73 8.61 2.60 2.40
C GLN A 73 8.50 1.39 3.35
N PRO A 74 9.39 0.38 3.20
CA PRO A 74 9.50 -0.70 4.15
C PRO A 74 9.77 -0.18 5.57
N VAL A 75 9.29 -0.88 6.58
CA VAL A 75 9.46 -0.52 7.99
C VAL A 75 10.95 -0.35 8.35
N GLU A 76 11.81 -1.19 7.79
CA GLU A 76 13.25 -1.20 8.05
C GLU A 76 14.03 -0.10 7.32
N TYR A 77 13.40 0.67 6.43
CA TYR A 77 14.11 1.66 5.61
C TYR A 77 14.93 2.65 6.45
N GLN A 78 14.36 3.13 7.56
CA GLN A 78 15.06 4.07 8.44
C GLN A 78 16.19 3.40 9.24
N ALA A 79 16.04 2.12 9.61
CA ALA A 79 17.08 1.36 10.27
C ALA A 79 18.30 1.16 9.35
N GLN A 80 18.05 0.70 8.12
CA GLN A 80 19.08 0.53 7.08
C GLN A 80 19.79 1.87 6.78
N ARG A 81 19.04 2.96 6.75
CA ARG A 81 19.60 4.31 6.58
C ARG A 81 20.55 4.72 7.70
N ARG A 82 20.25 4.35 8.94
CA ARG A 82 21.11 4.62 10.10
C ARG A 82 22.36 3.75 10.05
N GLU A 83 22.22 2.47 9.72
CA GLU A 83 23.33 1.54 9.57
C GLU A 83 24.34 2.01 8.52
N LEU A 84 23.86 2.41 7.33
CA LEU A 84 24.71 2.99 6.28
C LEU A 84 25.40 4.27 6.73
N THR A 85 24.73 5.08 7.55
CA THR A 85 25.33 6.32 8.09
C THR A 85 26.44 5.97 9.09
N SER A 86 26.20 5.00 9.97
CA SER A 86 27.19 4.48 10.91
C SER A 86 28.41 3.90 10.19
N ALA A 87 28.19 3.08 9.15
CA ALA A 87 29.25 2.50 8.35
C ALA A 87 30.10 3.57 7.64
N ARG A 88 29.46 4.61 7.08
CA ARG A 88 30.18 5.76 6.50
C ARG A 88 31.01 6.47 7.56
N GLN A 89 30.43 6.74 8.73
CA GLN A 89 31.16 7.39 9.82
C GLN A 89 32.35 6.56 10.28
N ALA A 90 32.23 5.24 10.35
CA ALA A 90 33.32 4.34 10.73
C ALA A 90 34.42 4.25 9.66
N ALA A 91 34.06 4.30 8.37
CA ALA A 91 35.03 4.34 7.27
C ALA A 91 35.86 5.63 7.27
N PHE A 92 35.26 6.75 7.70
CA PHE A 92 35.95 8.01 7.95
C PHE A 92 36.34 8.11 9.43
N ALA A 93 37.23 7.20 9.86
CA ALA A 93 37.75 7.15 11.24
C ALA A 93 38.51 8.43 11.61
N ASP A 94 39.24 9.01 10.66
CA ASP A 94 39.91 10.30 10.83
C ASP A 94 39.03 11.45 10.34
N PRO A 95 38.91 12.55 11.12
CA PRO A 95 38.25 13.76 10.65
C PRO A 95 38.86 14.22 9.33
N PRO A 96 38.07 14.59 8.31
CA PRO A 96 38.61 15.06 7.05
C PRO A 96 39.43 16.32 7.30
N THR A 97 40.75 16.23 7.06
CA THR A 97 41.69 17.33 7.28
C THR A 97 41.70 18.34 6.14
N ARG A 98 41.05 18.03 5.01
CA ARG A 98 40.93 18.88 3.82
C ARG A 98 39.57 18.70 3.15
N PRO A 99 39.08 19.72 2.40
CA PRO A 99 37.86 19.60 1.61
C PRO A 99 37.95 18.44 0.61
N ASN A 100 36.84 17.74 0.41
CA ASN A 100 36.75 16.67 -0.58
C ASN A 100 36.88 17.28 -1.99
N GLN A 101 37.96 16.96 -2.70
CA GLN A 101 38.18 17.39 -4.09
C GLN A 101 37.74 16.25 -5.00
N VAL A 102 36.50 16.35 -5.48
CA VAL A 102 35.90 15.42 -6.45
C VAL A 102 35.67 16.16 -7.74
#